data_AF-A0A743K7J7-F1
#
_entry.id   AF-A0A743K7J7-F1
#
_cell.length_a   1.000
_cell.length_b   1.000
_cell.length_c   1.000
_cell.angle_alpha   90.00
_cell.angle_beta   90.00
_cell.angle_gamma   90.00
#
_symmetry.space_group_name_H-M   'P 1'
#
loop_
_entity.id
_entity.type
_entity.pdbx_description
1 polymer ?
#
loop_
_entity_poly.entity_id
_entity_poly.type
_entity_poly.pdbx_seq_one_letter_code
_entity_poly.pdbx_strand_id
1 'polypeptide(L)'
;MKGFLQTVTGPVAHTDMGLTLPHEHLFNDLSSVVDEPHYAFSQQLVGKKVSADLQWGLKHDPYCCADNMDRKEIDDVIFEINNFMSLGGRTIVDATGSESIGRDASALREVALKTGLNIVASSGPYLEKFESTRIHKPVELLASLIDKELNQGIGETDIRAGMIGEIGVSPAFTQAERNSLRAASLAQCNNPHTAMNIHMPGWLRLGDEVLDIVLEEMNVSPAKVSLAHSDPSGKDVVYQRKMLDRGVWLEFDMIGLDISFPKEGVAPGVQETADAVANLIALGYADQIVLSHDVFLKQMWAKNGGNGWGFVPNVFLAYLAARGVDNDTLRKLCIDNPARLLTA
;
A
#
# COMPACT_ATOMS: atom_id res chain seq x y z
N MET A 1 -25.20 -4.64 4.97
CA MET A 1 -24.60 -5.99 4.90
C MET A 1 -23.33 -5.96 5.72
N LYS A 2 -23.09 -6.93 6.61
CA LYS A 2 -21.79 -7.08 7.30
C LYS A 2 -20.90 -7.99 6.44
N GLY A 3 -19.60 -7.72 6.34
CA GLY A 3 -18.64 -8.63 5.67
C GLY A 3 -18.55 -8.50 4.15
N PHE A 4 -18.58 -7.29 3.59
CA PHE A 4 -18.32 -7.04 2.17
C PHE A 4 -17.20 -6.03 1.97
N LEU A 5 -16.53 -6.10 0.82
CA LEU A 5 -15.54 -5.15 0.34
C LEU A 5 -16.16 -4.33 -0.79
N GLN A 6 -16.13 -3.00 -0.70
CA GLN A 6 -16.52 -2.15 -1.82
C GLN A 6 -15.39 -2.16 -2.87
N THR A 7 -15.67 -2.64 -4.08
CA THR A 7 -14.76 -2.56 -5.22
C THR A 7 -15.21 -1.47 -6.19
N VAL A 8 -14.39 -1.16 -7.18
CA VAL A 8 -14.73 -0.19 -8.23
C VAL A 8 -15.92 -0.63 -9.11
N THR A 9 -16.29 -1.92 -9.09
CA THR A 9 -17.45 -2.48 -9.81
C THR A 9 -18.62 -2.87 -8.89
N GLY A 10 -18.52 -2.64 -7.57
CA GLY A 10 -19.58 -2.92 -6.61
C GLY A 10 -19.10 -3.72 -5.39
N PRO A 11 -20.01 -4.04 -4.46
CA PRO A 11 -19.67 -4.83 -3.27
C PRO A 11 -19.36 -6.29 -3.63
N VAL A 12 -18.31 -6.83 -3.01
CA VAL A 12 -17.90 -8.25 -3.10
C VAL A 12 -17.93 -8.85 -1.69
N ALA A 13 -18.44 -10.07 -1.53
CA ALA A 13 -18.47 -10.72 -0.22
C ALA A 13 -17.06 -11.09 0.25
N HIS A 14 -16.82 -11.10 1.57
CA HIS A 14 -15.57 -11.56 2.18
C HIS A 14 -15.07 -12.89 1.58
N THR A 15 -15.97 -13.86 1.36
CA THR A 15 -15.63 -15.19 0.83
C THR A 15 -15.15 -15.18 -0.62
N ASP A 16 -15.43 -14.11 -1.35
CA ASP A 16 -15.15 -13.99 -2.78
C ASP A 16 -13.88 -13.16 -3.05
N MET A 17 -13.22 -12.67 -1.99
CA MET A 17 -11.97 -11.90 -2.11
C MET A 17 -10.79 -12.76 -2.56
N GLY A 18 -10.71 -14.02 -2.13
CA GLY A 18 -9.63 -14.95 -2.49
C GLY A 18 -8.23 -14.41 -2.18
N LEU A 19 -7.25 -14.81 -3.00
CA LEU A 19 -5.89 -14.31 -2.90
C LEU A 19 -5.86 -12.79 -3.15
N THR A 20 -5.41 -12.04 -2.14
CA THR A 20 -5.53 -10.59 -2.06
C THR A 20 -4.18 -9.91 -1.82
N LEU A 21 -3.92 -8.82 -2.56
CA LEU A 21 -2.83 -7.87 -2.30
C LEU A 21 -3.44 -6.57 -1.74
N PRO A 22 -3.21 -6.22 -0.46
CA PRO A 22 -3.88 -5.10 0.20
C PRO A 22 -3.21 -3.73 -0.01
N HIS A 23 -2.04 -3.67 -0.66
CA HIS A 23 -1.33 -2.42 -0.91
C HIS A 23 -0.54 -2.47 -2.22
N GLU A 24 -1.09 -1.89 -3.28
CA GLU A 24 -0.44 -1.75 -4.58
C GLU A 24 -0.79 -0.40 -5.22
N HIS A 25 -0.09 -0.01 -6.29
CA HIS A 25 -0.48 1.12 -7.13
C HIS A 25 -0.57 0.68 -8.59
N LEU A 26 -1.79 0.41 -9.06
CA LEU A 26 -2.05 0.13 -10.47
C LEU A 26 -1.88 1.42 -11.28
N PHE A 27 -2.43 2.52 -10.78
CA PHE A 27 -2.33 3.84 -11.41
C PHE A 27 -1.95 4.90 -10.40
N ASN A 28 -0.75 5.44 -10.56
CA ASN A 28 -0.22 6.60 -9.85
C ASN A 28 0.59 7.47 -10.82
N ASP A 29 0.88 8.70 -10.38
CA ASP A 29 1.66 9.69 -11.13
C ASP A 29 2.54 10.48 -10.16
N LEU A 30 3.84 10.29 -10.25
CA LEU A 30 4.84 10.99 -9.44
C LEU A 30 5.70 11.92 -10.31
N SER A 31 5.28 12.21 -11.55
CA SER A 31 6.04 13.02 -12.51
C SER A 31 6.30 14.46 -12.03
N SER A 32 5.52 14.95 -11.07
CA SER A 32 5.68 16.29 -10.47
C SER A 32 6.85 16.40 -9.49
N VAL A 33 7.43 15.26 -9.07
CA VAL A 33 8.50 15.20 -8.05
C VAL A 33 9.71 14.40 -8.51
N VAL A 34 9.96 14.33 -9.82
CA VAL A 34 11.19 13.75 -10.38
C VAL A 34 12.40 14.45 -9.78
N ASP A 35 13.33 13.65 -9.28
CA ASP A 35 14.53 14.15 -8.63
C ASP A 35 15.63 14.45 -9.65
N GLU A 36 16.50 15.40 -9.32
CA GLU A 36 17.76 15.55 -10.03
C GLU A 36 18.65 14.32 -9.76
N PRO A 37 19.46 13.86 -10.75
CA PRO A 37 20.38 12.74 -10.58
C PRO A 37 21.28 12.90 -9.35
N HIS A 38 21.22 11.95 -8.43
CA HIS A 38 21.98 12.03 -7.17
C HIS A 38 23.44 11.62 -7.36
N TYR A 39 23.71 10.63 -8.22
CA TYR A 39 25.05 10.11 -8.48
C TYR A 39 25.53 10.40 -9.91
N ALA A 40 26.85 10.37 -10.12
CA ALA A 40 27.43 10.57 -11.45
C ALA A 40 26.94 9.53 -12.48
N PHE A 41 26.67 8.29 -12.05
CA PHE A 41 26.12 7.27 -12.96
C PHE A 41 24.66 7.55 -13.34
N SER A 42 23.89 8.20 -12.46
CA SER A 42 22.46 8.46 -12.62
C SER A 42 22.15 9.35 -13.82
N GLN A 43 23.12 10.16 -14.27
CA GLN A 43 23.00 10.95 -15.49
C GLN A 43 22.68 10.09 -16.73
N GLN A 44 23.04 8.80 -16.71
CA GLN A 44 22.74 7.86 -17.79
C GLN A 44 21.28 7.40 -17.82
N LEU A 45 20.54 7.58 -16.73
CA LEU A 45 19.13 7.20 -16.58
C LEU A 45 18.17 8.30 -17.05
N VAL A 46 18.62 9.57 -17.02
CA VAL A 46 17.82 10.73 -17.40
C VAL A 46 17.36 10.63 -18.84
N GLY A 47 16.05 10.80 -19.06
CA GLY A 47 15.43 10.76 -20.38
C GLY A 47 15.35 9.36 -21.02
N LYS A 48 15.76 8.31 -20.32
CA LYS A 48 15.58 6.93 -20.76
C LYS A 48 14.17 6.43 -20.44
N LYS A 49 13.68 5.49 -21.26
CA LYS A 49 12.53 4.66 -20.94
C LYS A 49 12.98 3.49 -20.09
N VAL A 50 12.17 3.11 -19.11
CA VAL A 50 12.48 2.01 -18.20
C VAL A 50 12.55 0.69 -18.98
N SER A 51 13.58 -0.10 -18.68
CA SER A 51 13.81 -1.40 -19.27
C SER A 51 14.72 -2.24 -18.37
N ALA A 52 14.76 -3.55 -18.60
CA ALA A 52 15.52 -4.49 -17.78
C ALA A 52 17.04 -4.21 -17.74
N ASP A 53 17.60 -3.67 -18.82
CA ASP A 53 19.02 -3.31 -18.90
C ASP A 53 19.39 -2.06 -18.07
N LEU A 54 18.41 -1.31 -17.55
CA LEU A 54 18.63 -0.14 -16.69
C LEU A 54 18.50 -0.45 -15.19
N GLN A 55 18.12 -1.68 -14.82
CA GLN A 55 17.93 -2.09 -13.43
C GLN A 55 19.17 -1.86 -12.55
N TRP A 56 20.38 -2.01 -13.09
CA TRP A 56 21.63 -1.77 -12.35
C TRP A 56 21.72 -0.35 -11.76
N GLY A 57 21.13 0.66 -12.41
CA GLY A 57 21.14 2.04 -11.96
C GLY A 57 19.84 2.43 -11.26
N LEU A 58 18.70 2.00 -11.82
CA LEU A 58 17.38 2.29 -11.28
C LEU A 58 17.19 1.77 -9.84
N LYS A 59 17.84 0.67 -9.46
CA LYS A 59 17.81 0.15 -8.08
C LYS A 59 18.53 1.04 -7.07
N HIS A 60 19.31 2.02 -7.50
CA HIS A 60 20.11 2.87 -6.61
C HIS A 60 19.73 4.35 -6.68
N ASP A 61 19.04 4.79 -7.72
CA ASP A 61 18.55 6.16 -7.86
C ASP A 61 17.27 6.20 -8.72
N PRO A 62 16.15 5.64 -8.19
CA PRO A 62 14.95 5.37 -8.98
C PRO A 62 14.22 6.64 -9.44
N TYR A 63 14.31 7.71 -8.65
CA TYR A 63 13.51 8.92 -8.83
C TYR A 63 14.08 9.92 -9.85
N CYS A 64 15.31 9.70 -10.34
CA CYS A 64 15.88 10.54 -11.38
C CYS A 64 15.41 10.17 -12.81
N CYS A 65 14.72 9.03 -12.96
CA CYS A 65 14.18 8.57 -14.23
C CYS A 65 12.72 8.98 -14.38
N ALA A 66 12.45 10.02 -15.18
CA ALA A 66 11.09 10.53 -15.37
C ALA A 66 10.09 9.46 -15.83
N ASP A 67 10.48 8.57 -16.76
CA ASP A 67 9.58 7.49 -17.22
C ASP A 67 9.22 6.50 -16.11
N ASN A 68 10.11 6.28 -15.15
CA ASN A 68 9.89 5.38 -14.02
C ASN A 68 8.80 5.87 -13.05
N MET A 69 8.67 7.20 -12.95
CA MET A 69 7.72 7.92 -12.09
C MET A 69 6.46 8.38 -12.83
N ASP A 70 6.42 8.18 -14.15
CA ASP A 70 5.34 8.61 -15.02
C ASP A 70 4.13 7.66 -14.94
N ARG A 71 3.00 8.12 -15.47
CA ARG A 71 1.75 7.37 -15.56
C ARG A 71 1.94 6.02 -16.22
N LYS A 72 1.10 5.08 -15.80
CA LYS A 72 1.07 3.69 -16.23
C LYS A 72 -0.07 3.49 -17.23
N GLU A 73 0.23 2.92 -18.39
CA GLU A 73 -0.78 2.62 -19.40
C GLU A 73 -1.61 1.40 -19.00
N ILE A 74 -2.92 1.42 -19.30
CA ILE A 74 -3.86 0.34 -18.92
C ILE A 74 -3.40 -1.03 -19.43
N ASP A 75 -2.93 -1.10 -20.68
CA ASP A 75 -2.50 -2.37 -21.28
C ASP A 75 -1.24 -2.94 -20.60
N ASP A 76 -0.34 -2.08 -20.13
CA ASP A 76 0.84 -2.49 -19.36
C ASP A 76 0.46 -2.97 -17.96
N VAL A 77 -0.48 -2.29 -17.30
CA VAL A 77 -1.04 -2.71 -16.01
C VAL A 77 -1.71 -4.09 -16.14
N ILE A 78 -2.53 -4.29 -17.18
CA ILE A 78 -3.17 -5.60 -17.44
C ILE A 78 -2.11 -6.68 -17.71
N PHE A 79 -1.07 -6.37 -18.48
CA PHE A 79 0.03 -7.30 -18.73
C PHE A 79 0.66 -7.79 -17.41
N GLU A 80 0.93 -6.89 -16.48
CA GLU A 80 1.52 -7.24 -15.18
C GLU A 80 0.52 -7.97 -14.25
N ILE A 81 -0.75 -7.55 -14.22
CA ILE A 81 -1.82 -8.21 -13.43
C ILE A 81 -1.99 -9.68 -13.83
N ASN A 82 -1.80 -10.02 -15.11
CA ASN A 82 -1.92 -11.40 -15.57
C ASN A 82 -0.96 -12.35 -14.84
N ASN A 83 0.21 -11.87 -14.40
CA ASN A 83 1.13 -12.67 -13.59
C ASN A 83 0.49 -13.06 -12.24
N PHE A 84 -0.16 -12.11 -11.56
CA PHE A 84 -0.88 -12.36 -10.31
C PHE A 84 -2.11 -13.27 -10.53
N MET A 85 -2.91 -13.01 -11.56
CA MET A 85 -4.09 -13.84 -11.86
C MET A 85 -3.72 -15.28 -12.22
N SER A 86 -2.59 -15.50 -12.89
CA SER A 86 -2.10 -16.84 -13.22
C SER A 86 -1.80 -17.71 -11.99
N LEU A 87 -1.57 -17.07 -10.84
CA LEU A 87 -1.34 -17.69 -9.54
C LEU A 87 -2.64 -17.84 -8.72
N GLY A 88 -3.80 -17.55 -9.32
CA GLY A 88 -5.09 -17.56 -8.65
C GLY A 88 -5.42 -16.26 -7.92
N GLY A 89 -4.70 -15.17 -8.21
CA GLY A 89 -4.98 -13.82 -7.69
C GLY A 89 -6.40 -13.37 -8.00
N ARG A 90 -7.07 -12.75 -7.02
CA ARG A 90 -8.49 -12.37 -7.10
C ARG A 90 -8.77 -10.92 -6.75
N THR A 91 -8.05 -10.36 -5.77
CA THR A 91 -8.29 -9.00 -5.30
C THR A 91 -7.00 -8.21 -5.21
N ILE A 92 -7.02 -6.96 -5.69
CA ILE A 92 -5.95 -5.99 -5.45
C ILE A 92 -6.57 -4.70 -4.93
N VAL A 93 -5.94 -4.12 -3.92
CA VAL A 93 -6.26 -2.78 -3.43
C VAL A 93 -5.26 -1.80 -4.02
N ASP A 94 -5.77 -0.81 -4.76
CA ASP A 94 -4.98 0.34 -5.19
C ASP A 94 -4.98 1.40 -4.07
N ALA A 95 -3.82 1.59 -3.44
CA ALA A 95 -3.61 2.49 -2.31
C ALA A 95 -3.42 3.96 -2.73
N THR A 96 -3.52 4.28 -4.04
CA THR A 96 -3.45 5.65 -4.55
C THR A 96 -4.71 6.41 -4.14
N GLY A 97 -4.67 7.00 -2.94
CA GLY A 97 -5.85 7.58 -2.27
C GLY A 97 -6.27 8.97 -2.76
N SER A 98 -5.41 9.64 -3.52
CA SER A 98 -5.56 11.06 -3.84
C SER A 98 -5.10 11.38 -5.26
N GLU A 99 -5.72 12.41 -5.84
CA GLU A 99 -5.29 13.00 -7.12
C GLU A 99 -3.85 13.55 -7.05
N SER A 100 -3.33 13.87 -5.86
CA SER A 100 -1.97 14.39 -5.65
C SER A 100 -0.88 13.42 -6.08
N ILE A 101 -1.19 12.13 -6.06
CA ILE A 101 -0.33 11.02 -6.50
C ILE A 101 -0.94 10.24 -7.66
N GLY A 102 -1.93 10.83 -8.36
CA GLY A 102 -2.41 10.32 -9.64
C GLY A 102 -3.51 9.26 -9.61
N ARG A 103 -4.36 9.22 -8.57
CA ARG A 103 -5.50 8.29 -8.49
C ARG A 103 -6.38 8.37 -9.75
N ASP A 104 -6.63 7.23 -10.40
CA ASP A 104 -7.52 7.11 -11.56
C ASP A 104 -8.58 6.00 -11.37
N ALA A 105 -9.71 6.37 -10.75
CA ALA A 105 -10.81 5.44 -10.49
C ALA A 105 -11.42 4.85 -11.78
N SER A 106 -11.41 5.61 -12.88
CA SER A 106 -12.00 5.16 -14.15
C SER A 106 -11.14 4.08 -14.79
N ALA A 107 -9.81 4.29 -14.81
CA ALA A 107 -8.86 3.28 -15.28
C ALA A 107 -8.90 2.01 -14.41
N LEU A 108 -9.01 2.15 -13.08
CA LEU A 108 -9.19 1.01 -12.17
C LEU A 108 -10.44 0.18 -12.53
N ARG A 109 -11.58 0.83 -12.79
CA ARG A 109 -12.80 0.14 -13.20
C ARG A 109 -12.66 -0.49 -14.58
N GLU A 110 -12.00 0.17 -15.53
CA GLU A 110 -11.76 -0.40 -16.85
C GLU A 110 -10.95 -1.70 -16.76
N VAL A 111 -9.88 -1.71 -15.96
CA VAL A 111 -9.07 -2.92 -15.70
C VAL A 111 -9.93 -4.00 -15.03
N ALA A 112 -10.72 -3.65 -14.00
CA ALA A 112 -11.58 -4.60 -13.31
C ALA A 112 -12.58 -5.28 -14.26
N LEU A 113 -13.21 -4.50 -15.15
CA LEU A 113 -14.16 -5.02 -16.14
C LEU A 113 -13.48 -5.88 -17.21
N LYS A 114 -12.27 -5.51 -17.67
CA LYS A 114 -11.51 -6.27 -18.67
C LYS A 114 -10.95 -7.59 -18.14
N THR A 115 -10.57 -7.64 -16.87
CA THR A 115 -9.86 -8.78 -16.26
C THR A 115 -10.74 -9.67 -15.39
N GLY A 116 -11.84 -9.14 -14.86
CA GLY A 116 -12.66 -9.80 -13.84
C GLY A 116 -12.03 -9.81 -12.44
N LEU A 117 -10.95 -9.03 -12.23
CA LEU A 117 -10.31 -8.87 -10.93
C LEU A 117 -11.14 -7.96 -10.02
N ASN A 118 -11.21 -8.28 -8.73
CA ASN A 118 -11.74 -7.35 -7.73
C ASN A 118 -10.70 -6.25 -7.50
N ILE A 119 -11.00 -5.02 -7.90
CA ILE A 119 -10.10 -3.87 -7.68
C ILE A 119 -10.75 -2.91 -6.70
N VAL A 120 -10.04 -2.57 -5.64
CA VAL A 120 -10.49 -1.60 -4.64
C VAL A 120 -9.75 -0.29 -4.86
N ALA A 121 -10.49 0.81 -5.00
CA ALA A 121 -9.91 2.15 -4.96
C ALA A 121 -9.85 2.65 -3.52
N SER A 122 -8.92 3.55 -3.24
CA SER A 122 -8.75 4.17 -1.92
C SER A 122 -9.08 5.66 -1.92
N SER A 123 -9.31 6.21 -0.73
CA SER A 123 -9.59 7.63 -0.50
C SER A 123 -8.85 8.15 0.72
N GLY A 124 -8.04 9.19 0.54
CA GLY A 124 -7.32 9.80 1.65
C GLY A 124 -6.20 10.72 1.19
N PRO A 125 -5.91 11.84 1.89
CA PRO A 125 -4.77 12.69 1.55
C PRO A 125 -3.44 11.98 1.85
N TYR A 126 -2.49 12.14 0.93
CA TYR A 126 -1.12 11.64 1.08
C TYR A 126 -0.24 12.63 1.87
N LEU A 127 1.08 12.61 1.65
CA LEU A 127 2.04 13.48 2.34
C LEU A 127 1.87 14.95 1.94
N GLU A 128 2.20 15.87 2.85
CA GLU A 128 2.07 17.32 2.60
C GLU A 128 2.89 17.78 1.39
N LYS A 129 4.04 17.14 1.13
CA LYS A 129 4.87 17.40 -0.08
C LYS A 129 4.07 17.28 -1.37
N PHE A 130 3.13 16.34 -1.45
CA PHE A 130 2.32 16.09 -2.64
C PHE A 130 0.99 16.82 -2.59
N GLU A 131 0.32 16.81 -1.43
CA GLU A 131 -0.98 17.46 -1.28
C GLU A 131 -0.89 18.98 -1.34
N SER A 132 0.25 19.55 -0.94
CA SER A 132 0.46 20.99 -0.86
C SER A 132 -0.72 21.65 -0.12
N THR A 133 -1.31 22.71 -0.67
CA THR A 133 -2.43 23.43 -0.06
C THR A 133 -3.69 22.57 0.20
N ARG A 134 -3.86 21.40 -0.46
CA ARG A 134 -5.06 20.55 -0.33
C ARG A 134 -5.22 19.95 1.06
N ILE A 135 -4.11 19.64 1.75
CA ILE A 135 -4.11 19.00 3.08
C ILE A 135 -4.39 19.99 4.22
N HIS A 136 -4.29 21.31 3.99
CA HIS A 136 -4.50 22.34 5.02
C HIS A 136 -5.98 22.71 5.25
N LYS A 137 -6.90 21.91 4.70
CA LYS A 137 -8.34 22.07 4.96
C LYS A 137 -8.68 21.70 6.41
N PRO A 138 -9.80 22.21 6.96
CA PRO A 138 -10.30 21.77 8.26
C PRO A 138 -10.51 20.26 8.31
N VAL A 139 -10.29 19.65 9.47
CA VAL A 139 -10.39 18.19 9.70
C VAL A 139 -11.75 17.66 9.25
N GLU A 140 -12.83 18.35 9.62
CA GLU A 140 -14.21 17.97 9.29
C GLU A 140 -14.47 18.02 7.79
N LEU A 141 -13.86 18.98 7.09
CA LEU A 141 -14.00 19.08 5.63
C LEU A 141 -13.26 17.92 4.95
N LEU A 142 -12.03 17.61 5.36
CA LEU A 142 -11.28 16.46 4.84
C LEU A 142 -12.03 15.14 5.10
N ALA A 143 -12.56 14.96 6.31
CA ALA A 143 -13.33 13.78 6.68
C ALA A 143 -14.60 13.64 5.81
N SER A 144 -15.30 14.75 5.56
CA SER A 144 -16.50 14.75 4.70
C SER A 144 -16.19 14.41 3.24
N LEU A 145 -15.00 14.76 2.75
CA LEU A 145 -14.56 14.41 1.40
C LEU A 145 -14.30 12.90 1.30
N ILE A 146 -13.59 12.32 2.27
CA ILE A 146 -13.35 10.87 2.35
C ILE A 146 -14.69 10.13 2.45
N ASP A 147 -15.59 10.57 3.33
CA ASP A 147 -16.91 9.95 3.52
C ASP A 147 -17.75 10.00 2.24
N LYS A 148 -17.73 11.12 1.51
CA LYS A 148 -18.40 11.25 0.21
C LYS A 148 -17.86 10.23 -0.79
N GLU A 149 -16.56 10.03 -0.88
CA GLU A 149 -15.94 9.08 -1.82
C GLU A 149 -16.21 7.62 -1.44
N LEU A 150 -16.30 7.32 -0.15
CA LEU A 150 -16.68 6.00 0.35
C LEU A 150 -18.15 5.66 0.09
N ASN A 151 -19.06 6.64 0.07
CA ASN A 151 -20.50 6.41 0.08
C ASN A 151 -21.25 6.84 -1.19
N GLN A 152 -20.72 7.80 -1.95
CA GLN A 152 -21.38 8.39 -3.12
C GLN A 152 -20.56 8.16 -4.39
N GLY A 153 -19.26 8.47 -4.35
CA GLY A 153 -18.36 8.24 -5.47
C GLY A 153 -17.17 9.21 -5.51
N ILE A 154 -16.13 8.82 -6.25
CA ILE A 154 -14.89 9.57 -6.46
C ILE A 154 -15.07 10.60 -7.58
N GLY A 155 -14.79 11.87 -7.27
CA GLY A 155 -14.99 12.97 -8.21
C GLY A 155 -16.44 13.07 -8.68
N GLU A 156 -16.66 13.05 -10.00
CA GLU A 156 -17.98 13.10 -10.65
C GLU A 156 -18.51 11.71 -11.03
N THR A 157 -17.86 10.64 -10.57
CA THR A 157 -18.22 9.25 -10.90
C THR A 157 -19.13 8.62 -9.82
N ASP A 158 -19.70 7.46 -10.13
CA ASP A 158 -20.35 6.58 -9.16
C ASP A 158 -19.38 5.52 -8.57
N ILE A 159 -18.08 5.67 -8.81
CA ILE A 159 -17.05 4.71 -8.35
C ILE A 159 -16.74 5.03 -6.90
N ARG A 160 -17.07 4.12 -5.98
CA ARG A 160 -16.80 4.30 -4.55
C ARG A 160 -15.44 3.70 -4.16
N ALA A 161 -14.75 4.37 -3.25
CA ALA A 161 -13.59 3.80 -2.57
C ALA A 161 -14.02 2.69 -1.59
N GLY A 162 -13.14 1.73 -1.34
CA GLY A 162 -13.34 0.65 -0.37
C GLY A 162 -12.29 0.59 0.74
N MET A 163 -11.29 1.48 0.71
CA MET A 163 -10.30 1.66 1.76
C MET A 163 -10.06 3.16 2.00
N ILE A 164 -9.80 3.55 3.25
CA ILE A 164 -9.29 4.87 3.59
C ILE A 164 -7.77 4.80 3.53
N GLY A 165 -7.13 5.64 2.75
CA GLY A 165 -5.67 5.70 2.65
C GLY A 165 -5.12 5.69 1.22
N GLU A 166 -3.81 5.48 1.05
CA GLU A 166 -2.82 5.48 2.14
C GLU A 166 -2.70 6.90 2.78
N ILE A 167 -2.87 6.99 4.09
CA ILE A 167 -2.84 8.30 4.78
C ILE A 167 -1.40 8.69 5.06
N GLY A 168 -0.97 9.82 4.48
CA GLY A 168 0.42 10.26 4.53
C GLY A 168 0.89 10.68 5.93
N VAL A 169 1.88 9.96 6.49
CA VAL A 169 2.69 10.41 7.61
C VAL A 169 4.15 10.54 7.15
N SER A 170 4.64 11.77 6.98
CA SER A 170 6.03 11.98 6.56
C SER A 170 7.01 11.84 7.73
N PRO A 171 8.33 11.79 7.46
CA PRO A 171 9.35 11.90 8.51
C PRO A 171 9.21 13.13 9.42
N ALA A 172 8.63 14.23 8.91
CA ALA A 172 8.41 15.45 9.68
C ALA A 172 7.10 15.41 10.48
N PHE A 173 6.19 14.51 10.13
CA PHE A 173 4.83 14.36 10.66
C PHE A 173 4.19 15.72 10.96
N THR A 174 3.94 16.48 9.90
CA THR A 174 3.59 17.89 10.01
C THR A 174 2.22 18.08 10.66
N GLN A 175 1.88 19.31 11.04
CA GLN A 175 0.55 19.60 11.58
C GLN A 175 -0.57 19.31 10.56
N ALA A 176 -0.31 19.52 9.27
CA ALA A 176 -1.29 19.21 8.22
C ALA A 176 -1.51 17.70 8.10
N GLU A 177 -0.45 16.90 8.15
CA GLU A 177 -0.52 15.43 8.14
C GLU A 177 -1.22 14.89 9.38
N ARG A 178 -1.00 15.48 10.56
CA ARG A 178 -1.76 15.15 11.79
C ARG A 178 -3.26 15.44 11.64
N ASN A 179 -3.60 16.56 11.02
CA ASN A 179 -5.00 16.91 10.78
C ASN A 179 -5.62 15.99 9.72
N SER A 180 -4.85 15.59 8.70
CA SER A 180 -5.25 14.56 7.73
C SER A 180 -5.52 13.21 8.41
N LEU A 181 -4.64 12.78 9.32
CA LEU A 181 -4.82 11.54 10.08
C LEU A 181 -6.07 11.58 10.97
N ARG A 182 -6.33 12.70 11.64
CA ARG A 182 -7.58 12.92 12.39
C ARG A 182 -8.81 12.87 11.48
N ALA A 183 -8.72 13.46 10.28
CA ALA A 183 -9.82 13.47 9.32
C ALA A 183 -10.13 12.06 8.79
N ALA A 184 -9.10 11.29 8.45
CA ALA A 184 -9.21 9.90 8.06
C ALA A 184 -9.80 9.05 9.19
N SER A 185 -9.35 9.27 10.42
CA SER A 185 -9.88 8.59 11.61
C SER A 185 -11.37 8.92 11.84
N LEU A 186 -11.77 10.18 11.67
CA LEU A 186 -13.17 10.60 11.77
C LEU A 186 -14.04 9.95 10.68
N ALA A 187 -13.53 9.89 9.44
CA ALA A 187 -14.21 9.20 8.35
C ALA A 187 -14.33 7.69 8.60
N GLN A 188 -13.31 7.07 9.20
CA GLN A 188 -13.32 5.66 9.59
C GLN A 188 -14.35 5.39 10.69
N CYS A 189 -14.44 6.25 11.71
CA CYS A 189 -15.46 6.12 12.76
C CYS A 189 -16.89 6.18 12.20
N ASN A 190 -17.12 6.97 11.15
CA ASN A 190 -18.40 7.02 10.44
C ASN A 190 -18.62 5.81 9.51
N ASN A 191 -17.55 5.10 9.14
CA ASN A 191 -17.56 3.94 8.24
C ASN A 191 -16.81 2.75 8.87
N PRO A 192 -17.30 2.18 10.00
CA PRO A 192 -16.54 1.28 10.87
C PRO A 192 -16.11 -0.05 10.23
N HIS A 193 -16.63 -0.37 9.04
CA HIS A 193 -16.27 -1.57 8.27
C HIS A 193 -15.16 -1.32 7.25
N THR A 194 -14.80 -0.06 7.01
CA THR A 194 -13.74 0.33 6.07
C THR A 194 -12.40 0.32 6.77
N ALA A 195 -11.42 -0.36 6.19
CA ALA A 195 -10.04 -0.33 6.69
C ALA A 195 -9.41 1.05 6.45
N MET A 196 -8.51 1.45 7.35
CA MET A 196 -7.66 2.61 7.23
C MET A 196 -6.20 2.16 7.14
N ASN A 197 -5.57 2.43 5.99
CA ASN A 197 -4.16 2.19 5.76
C ASN A 197 -3.37 3.50 5.95
N ILE A 198 -2.29 3.44 6.71
CA ILE A 198 -1.47 4.60 7.06
C ILE A 198 -0.07 4.40 6.48
N HIS A 199 0.32 5.29 5.57
CA HIS A 199 1.69 5.41 5.09
C HIS A 199 2.60 5.80 6.25
N MET A 200 3.51 4.92 6.65
CA MET A 200 4.47 5.20 7.71
C MET A 200 5.84 5.58 7.13
N PRO A 201 6.58 6.49 7.77
CA PRO A 201 7.98 6.69 7.43
C PRO A 201 8.80 5.51 7.98
N GLY A 202 8.84 4.38 7.24
CA GLY A 202 9.23 3.06 7.75
C GLY A 202 10.63 2.95 8.39
N TRP A 203 11.56 3.84 8.02
CA TRP A 203 12.88 3.94 8.65
C TRP A 203 12.89 4.65 10.01
N LEU A 204 11.76 5.23 10.43
CA LEU A 204 11.54 5.86 11.73
C LEU A 204 10.62 5.00 12.62
N ARG A 205 10.32 5.50 13.83
CA ARG A 205 9.51 4.82 14.85
C ARG A 205 8.39 5.72 15.37
N LEU A 206 7.61 6.28 14.44
CA LEU A 206 6.49 7.18 14.77
C LEU A 206 5.19 6.44 15.15
N GLY A 207 5.19 5.10 15.15
CA GLY A 207 3.98 4.30 15.38
C GLY A 207 3.25 4.61 16.69
N ASP A 208 3.97 4.88 17.79
CA ASP A 208 3.32 5.29 19.04
C ASP A 208 2.52 6.58 18.88
N GLU A 209 3.13 7.61 18.30
CA GLU A 209 2.50 8.92 18.11
C GLU A 209 1.32 8.86 17.12
N VAL A 210 1.46 8.06 16.05
CA VAL A 210 0.38 7.80 15.10
C VAL A 210 -0.79 7.10 15.80
N LEU A 211 -0.52 6.04 16.56
CA LEU A 211 -1.56 5.26 17.23
C LEU A 211 -2.17 6.00 18.43
N ASP A 212 -1.44 6.93 19.05
CA ASP A 212 -2.00 7.81 20.09
C ASP A 212 -3.09 8.72 19.49
N ILE A 213 -2.90 9.23 18.27
CA ILE A 213 -3.94 9.97 17.56
C ILE A 213 -5.08 9.03 17.16
N VAL A 214 -4.78 7.92 16.51
CA VAL A 214 -5.80 7.07 15.88
C VAL A 214 -6.64 6.32 16.93
N LEU A 215 -6.00 5.70 17.91
CA LEU A 215 -6.66 4.81 18.88
C LEU A 215 -7.11 5.56 20.13
N GLU A 216 -6.28 6.44 20.70
CA GLU A 216 -6.58 7.08 21.98
C GLU A 216 -7.40 8.37 21.81
N GLU A 217 -6.99 9.24 20.89
CA GLU A 217 -7.70 10.49 20.62
C GLU A 217 -8.98 10.25 19.80
N MET A 218 -8.86 9.54 18.67
CA MET A 218 -9.96 9.37 17.72
C MET A 218 -10.81 8.12 17.94
N ASN A 219 -10.39 7.20 18.81
CA ASN A 219 -11.12 5.97 19.18
C ASN A 219 -11.44 5.06 17.99
N VAL A 220 -10.57 5.03 16.98
CA VAL A 220 -10.68 4.11 15.84
C VAL A 220 -10.45 2.67 16.30
N SER A 221 -11.23 1.73 15.76
CA SER A 221 -11.01 0.31 16.04
C SER A 221 -9.64 -0.15 15.50
N PRO A 222 -8.74 -0.66 16.35
CA PRO A 222 -7.40 -1.06 15.90
C PRO A 222 -7.44 -2.22 14.88
N ALA A 223 -8.46 -3.08 14.95
CA ALA A 223 -8.67 -4.19 14.02
C ALA A 223 -8.91 -3.76 12.56
N LYS A 224 -9.11 -2.45 12.31
CA LYS A 224 -9.33 -1.87 10.98
C LYS A 224 -8.22 -0.88 10.60
N VAL A 225 -7.09 -0.89 11.30
CA VAL A 225 -5.95 0.00 11.04
C VAL A 225 -4.74 -0.85 10.64
N SER A 226 -4.16 -0.56 9.48
CA SER A 226 -2.88 -1.13 9.04
C SER A 226 -1.80 -0.06 8.97
N LEU A 227 -0.61 -0.41 9.47
CA LEU A 227 0.60 0.40 9.36
C LEU A 227 1.41 -0.10 8.17
N ALA A 228 1.35 0.64 7.06
CA ALA A 228 2.13 0.38 5.86
C ALA A 228 3.64 0.53 6.14
N HIS A 229 4.46 0.00 5.24
CA HIS A 229 5.92 0.10 5.28
C HIS A 229 6.52 -0.37 6.60
N SER A 230 6.00 -1.47 7.15
CA SER A 230 6.53 -2.06 8.38
C SER A 230 7.87 -2.77 8.15
N ASP A 231 8.24 -3.07 6.89
CA ASP A 231 9.45 -3.80 6.51
C ASP A 231 10.75 -3.22 7.10
N PRO A 232 11.06 -1.90 6.99
CA PRO A 232 12.34 -1.36 7.46
C PRO A 232 12.49 -1.40 8.99
N SER A 233 11.39 -1.68 9.70
CA SER A 233 11.40 -1.94 11.14
C SER A 233 11.55 -3.41 11.54
N GLY A 234 11.68 -4.34 10.59
CA GLY A 234 11.66 -5.80 10.84
C GLY A 234 12.73 -6.33 11.81
N LYS A 235 13.86 -5.63 11.97
CA LYS A 235 14.90 -5.98 12.97
C LYS A 235 14.55 -5.48 14.39
N ASP A 236 13.63 -4.55 14.51
CA ASP A 236 13.19 -3.95 15.77
C ASP A 236 11.90 -4.62 16.27
N VAL A 237 12.06 -5.87 16.70
CA VAL A 237 10.95 -6.72 17.15
C VAL A 237 10.23 -6.11 18.36
N VAL A 238 10.93 -5.36 19.21
CA VAL A 238 10.33 -4.70 20.38
C VAL A 238 9.32 -3.64 19.92
N TYR A 239 9.69 -2.80 18.96
CA TYR A 239 8.78 -1.84 18.37
C TYR A 239 7.60 -2.51 17.67
N GLN A 240 7.86 -3.48 16.80
CA GLN A 240 6.79 -4.14 16.03
C GLN A 240 5.77 -4.83 16.94
N ARG A 241 6.24 -5.55 17.98
CA ARG A 241 5.35 -6.14 18.98
C ARG A 241 4.55 -5.10 19.73
N LYS A 242 5.15 -3.97 20.10
CA LYS A 242 4.43 -2.89 20.77
C LYS A 242 3.26 -2.38 19.92
N MET A 243 3.43 -2.26 18.61
CA MET A 243 2.34 -1.87 17.70
C MET A 243 1.27 -2.96 17.65
N LEU A 244 1.67 -4.21 17.46
CA LEU A 244 0.76 -5.36 17.40
C LEU A 244 -0.04 -5.56 18.70
N ASP A 245 0.59 -5.32 19.86
CA ASP A 245 -0.06 -5.40 21.18
C ASP A 245 -1.16 -4.32 21.36
N ARG A 246 -1.13 -3.25 20.56
CA ARG A 246 -2.22 -2.26 20.47
C ARG A 246 -3.36 -2.70 19.54
N GLY A 247 -3.25 -3.88 18.92
CA GLY A 247 -4.30 -4.53 18.14
C GLY A 247 -4.35 -4.17 16.65
N VAL A 248 -3.40 -3.37 16.15
CA VAL A 248 -3.34 -2.97 14.73
C VAL A 248 -2.66 -4.04 13.87
N TRP A 249 -2.76 -3.88 12.56
CA TRP A 249 -2.08 -4.73 11.59
C TRP A 249 -0.72 -4.13 11.22
N LEU A 250 0.30 -4.98 11.13
CA LEU A 250 1.53 -4.63 10.45
C LEU A 250 1.45 -5.11 9.00
N GLU A 251 1.70 -4.18 8.10
CA GLU A 251 1.72 -4.44 6.67
C GLU A 251 3.17 -4.44 6.19
N PHE A 252 3.59 -5.61 5.71
CA PHE A 252 4.87 -5.78 5.02
C PHE A 252 4.58 -5.67 3.53
N ASP A 253 4.54 -4.44 3.05
CA ASP A 253 4.20 -4.10 1.67
C ASP A 253 5.44 -3.84 0.81
N MET A 254 6.65 -3.78 1.35
CA MET A 254 7.86 -3.55 0.54
C MET A 254 8.51 -4.87 0.09
N ILE A 255 7.77 -5.98 0.05
CA ILE A 255 8.33 -7.32 -0.21
C ILE A 255 8.81 -7.42 -1.65
N GLY A 256 10.13 -7.53 -1.80
CA GLY A 256 10.76 -7.57 -3.13
C GLY A 256 10.89 -6.20 -3.78
N LEU A 257 10.81 -5.11 -3.01
CA LEU A 257 11.06 -3.77 -3.53
C LEU A 257 12.46 -3.67 -4.17
N ASP A 258 13.51 -4.16 -3.49
CA ASP A 258 14.90 -4.25 -3.96
C ASP A 258 15.44 -2.92 -4.53
N ILE A 259 15.19 -1.82 -3.81
CA ILE A 259 15.61 -0.46 -4.15
C ILE A 259 16.30 0.21 -2.96
N SER A 260 17.38 0.94 -3.25
CA SER A 260 17.98 1.92 -2.35
C SER A 260 17.56 3.32 -2.78
N PHE A 261 16.99 4.09 -1.85
CA PHE A 261 16.62 5.47 -2.08
C PHE A 261 17.66 6.42 -1.48
N PRO A 262 18.21 7.38 -2.26
CA PRO A 262 19.29 8.24 -1.78
C PRO A 262 18.96 9.10 -0.55
N LYS A 263 17.69 9.40 -0.28
CA LYS A 263 17.27 10.31 0.80
C LYS A 263 16.62 9.59 1.98
N GLU A 264 15.90 8.50 1.71
CA GLU A 264 15.03 7.80 2.66
C GLU A 264 15.76 6.64 3.34
N GLY A 265 16.40 5.78 2.56
CA GLY A 265 17.10 4.60 3.05
C GLY A 265 17.13 3.44 2.07
N VAL A 266 17.69 2.31 2.53
CA VAL A 266 17.77 1.07 1.76
C VAL A 266 16.60 0.16 2.15
N ALA A 267 15.84 -0.33 1.17
CA ALA A 267 14.79 -1.30 1.41
C ALA A 267 15.40 -2.61 1.97
N PRO A 268 14.77 -3.25 2.96
CA PRO A 268 15.25 -4.53 3.47
C PRO A 268 15.31 -5.60 2.38
N GLY A 269 16.32 -6.48 2.46
CA GLY A 269 16.38 -7.63 1.58
C GLY A 269 15.23 -8.60 1.87
N VAL A 270 14.72 -9.28 0.85
CA VAL A 270 13.58 -10.22 0.98
C VAL A 270 13.78 -11.29 2.06
N GLN A 271 15.01 -11.78 2.26
CA GLN A 271 15.31 -12.76 3.29
C GLN A 271 15.23 -12.16 4.70
N GLU A 272 15.62 -10.89 4.87
CA GLU A 272 15.50 -10.19 6.15
C GLU A 272 14.01 -9.98 6.50
N THR A 273 13.19 -9.60 5.53
CA THR A 273 11.73 -9.50 5.72
C THR A 273 11.11 -10.85 6.04
N ALA A 274 11.52 -11.93 5.35
CA ALA A 274 11.04 -13.28 5.64
C ALA A 274 11.42 -13.75 7.05
N ASP A 275 12.63 -13.42 7.53
CA ASP A 275 13.05 -13.70 8.91
C ASP A 275 12.21 -12.91 9.92
N ALA A 276 11.95 -11.62 9.66
CA ALA A 276 11.14 -10.78 10.53
C ALA A 276 9.70 -11.28 10.64
N VAL A 277 9.05 -11.57 9.50
CA VAL A 277 7.68 -12.09 9.45
C VAL A 277 7.59 -13.46 10.12
N ALA A 278 8.50 -14.40 9.82
CA ALA A 278 8.51 -15.71 10.46
C ALA A 278 8.70 -15.62 11.98
N ASN A 279 9.54 -14.69 12.45
CA ASN A 279 9.72 -14.45 13.87
C ASN A 279 8.44 -13.90 14.54
N LEU A 280 7.75 -12.94 13.93
CA LEU A 280 6.46 -12.45 14.47
C LEU A 280 5.37 -13.53 14.48
N ILE A 281 5.34 -14.40 13.46
CA ILE A 281 4.45 -15.57 13.42
C ILE A 281 4.76 -16.51 14.59
N ALA A 282 6.02 -16.84 14.82
CA ALA A 282 6.45 -17.70 15.93
C ALA A 282 6.12 -17.10 17.31
N LEU A 283 6.04 -15.77 17.40
CA LEU A 283 5.63 -15.02 18.59
C LEU A 283 4.10 -14.93 18.76
N GLY A 284 3.31 -15.46 17.83
CA GLY A 284 1.85 -15.54 17.92
C GLY A 284 1.07 -14.45 17.19
N TYR A 285 1.73 -13.60 16.39
CA TYR A 285 1.09 -12.46 15.72
C TYR A 285 0.67 -12.74 14.27
N ALA A 286 0.58 -14.01 13.86
CA ALA A 286 0.22 -14.40 12.50
C ALA A 286 -1.10 -13.78 12.03
N ASP A 287 -2.04 -13.55 12.94
CA ASP A 287 -3.36 -12.97 12.68
C ASP A 287 -3.38 -11.42 12.62
N GLN A 288 -2.22 -10.76 12.63
CA GLN A 288 -2.10 -9.30 12.53
C GLN A 288 -1.08 -8.87 11.46
N ILE A 289 -0.77 -9.75 10.52
CA ILE A 289 0.21 -9.52 9.44
C ILE A 289 -0.50 -9.57 8.09
N VAL A 290 -0.26 -8.57 7.24
CA VAL A 290 -0.64 -8.58 5.84
C VAL A 290 0.58 -8.30 4.96
N LEU A 291 0.56 -8.81 3.72
CA LEU A 291 1.72 -8.85 2.83
C LEU A 291 1.36 -8.23 1.47
N SER A 292 2.20 -7.36 0.92
CA SER A 292 2.05 -6.78 -0.42
C SER A 292 3.41 -6.40 -1.03
N HIS A 293 3.41 -5.73 -2.18
CA HIS A 293 4.64 -5.36 -2.91
C HIS A 293 4.86 -3.86 -3.07
N ASP A 294 3.81 -3.05 -2.87
CA ASP A 294 3.83 -1.61 -3.09
C ASP A 294 4.37 -1.27 -4.50
N VAL A 295 3.82 -1.91 -5.54
CA VAL A 295 4.26 -1.62 -6.92
C VAL A 295 3.88 -0.19 -7.31
N PHE A 296 4.78 0.75 -7.10
CA PHE A 296 4.55 2.18 -7.33
C PHE A 296 5.41 2.78 -8.46
N LEU A 297 6.47 2.09 -8.90
CA LEU A 297 7.35 2.52 -9.99
C LEU A 297 7.37 1.50 -11.15
N LYS A 298 7.56 1.97 -12.39
CA LYS A 298 7.60 1.08 -13.56
C LYS A 298 8.73 0.04 -13.51
N GLN A 299 9.85 0.35 -12.86
CA GLN A 299 10.97 -0.60 -12.71
C GLN A 299 10.60 -1.84 -11.90
N MET A 300 9.55 -1.78 -11.08
CA MET A 300 9.10 -2.87 -10.24
C MET A 300 8.31 -3.93 -11.01
N TRP A 301 7.85 -3.59 -12.22
CA TRP A 301 7.17 -4.51 -13.12
C TRP A 301 8.08 -5.64 -13.60
N ALA A 302 7.54 -6.85 -13.67
CA ALA A 302 8.27 -8.04 -14.11
C ALA A 302 8.79 -7.88 -15.55
N LYS A 303 8.00 -7.27 -16.45
CA LYS A 303 8.44 -6.97 -17.83
C LYS A 303 9.69 -6.10 -17.91
N ASN A 304 9.96 -5.31 -16.86
CA ASN A 304 11.10 -4.42 -16.76
C ASN A 304 12.23 -5.00 -15.90
N GLY A 305 12.17 -6.28 -15.54
CA GLY A 305 13.18 -6.93 -14.69
C GLY A 305 13.00 -6.70 -13.18
N GLY A 306 11.86 -6.12 -12.77
CA GLY A 306 11.41 -6.11 -11.38
C GLY A 306 10.73 -7.42 -10.97
N ASN A 307 10.11 -7.42 -9.79
CA ASN A 307 9.47 -8.62 -9.23
C ASN A 307 8.00 -8.79 -9.62
N GLY A 308 7.29 -7.69 -9.90
CA GLY A 308 5.86 -7.69 -10.24
C GLY A 308 4.95 -8.26 -9.15
N TRP A 309 3.66 -8.36 -9.45
CA TRP A 309 2.63 -8.76 -8.48
C TRP A 309 2.55 -10.27 -8.19
N GLY A 310 3.37 -11.09 -8.85
CA GLY A 310 3.43 -12.52 -8.59
C GLY A 310 4.38 -12.93 -7.46
N PHE A 311 5.18 -11.99 -6.94
CA PHE A 311 6.32 -12.31 -6.11
C PHE A 311 5.93 -12.76 -4.70
N VAL A 312 5.05 -12.03 -4.01
CA VAL A 312 4.55 -12.38 -2.67
C VAL A 312 3.90 -13.77 -2.64
N PRO A 313 2.83 -14.04 -3.43
CA PRO A 313 2.12 -15.31 -3.34
C PRO A 313 2.92 -16.54 -3.81
N ASN A 314 3.99 -16.33 -4.58
CA ASN A 314 4.79 -17.42 -5.14
C ASN A 314 6.13 -17.60 -4.41
N VAL A 315 6.98 -16.57 -4.45
CA VAL A 315 8.36 -16.64 -3.96
C VAL A 315 8.41 -16.40 -2.44
N PHE A 316 7.76 -15.34 -1.95
CA PHE A 316 7.85 -14.98 -0.54
C PHE A 316 7.19 -16.02 0.37
N LEU A 317 6.01 -16.53 0.00
CA LEU A 317 5.37 -17.62 0.74
C LEU A 317 6.24 -18.90 0.76
N ALA A 318 6.97 -19.21 -0.32
CA ALA A 318 7.92 -20.32 -0.32
C ALA A 318 9.10 -20.09 0.64
N TYR A 319 9.58 -18.84 0.78
CA TYR A 319 10.60 -18.50 1.76
C TYR A 319 10.11 -18.60 3.21
N LEU A 320 8.84 -18.31 3.48
CA LEU A 320 8.23 -18.54 4.79
C LEU A 320 8.03 -20.04 5.06
N ALA A 321 7.61 -20.82 4.05
CA ALA A 321 7.51 -22.28 4.17
C ALA A 321 8.87 -22.92 4.51
N ALA A 322 9.95 -22.45 3.87
CA ALA A 322 11.32 -22.90 4.17
C ALA A 322 11.78 -22.58 5.60
N ARG A 323 11.13 -21.61 6.28
CA ARG A 323 11.32 -21.25 7.69
C ARG A 323 10.40 -22.01 8.65
N GLY A 324 9.62 -22.96 8.14
CA GLY A 324 8.74 -23.82 8.94
C GLY A 324 7.37 -23.23 9.23
N VAL A 325 6.96 -22.16 8.54
CA VAL A 325 5.58 -21.66 8.61
C VAL A 325 4.66 -22.68 7.92
N ASP A 326 3.60 -23.10 8.62
CA ASP A 326 2.68 -24.13 8.13
C ASP A 326 1.73 -23.59 7.04
N ASN A 327 1.16 -24.49 6.24
CA ASN A 327 0.31 -24.13 5.10
C ASN A 327 -0.97 -23.37 5.50
N ASP A 328 -1.54 -23.63 6.68
CA ASP A 328 -2.74 -22.91 7.12
C ASP A 328 -2.39 -21.46 7.43
N THR A 329 -1.25 -21.22 8.10
CA THR A 329 -0.72 -19.88 8.32
C THR A 329 -0.37 -19.17 7.01
N LEU A 330 0.31 -19.84 6.07
CA LEU A 330 0.62 -19.25 4.76
C LEU A 330 -0.65 -18.83 4.00
N ARG A 331 -1.70 -19.66 4.05
CA ARG A 331 -3.02 -19.35 3.48
C ARG A 331 -3.63 -18.11 4.13
N LYS A 332 -3.54 -17.99 5.46
CA LYS A 332 -4.07 -16.83 6.19
C LYS A 332 -3.45 -15.52 5.69
N LEU A 333 -2.13 -15.48 5.55
CA LEU A 333 -1.39 -14.23 5.26
C LEU A 333 -1.83 -13.50 3.99
N CYS A 334 -2.29 -14.23 2.96
CA CYS A 334 -2.72 -13.63 1.69
C CYS A 334 -4.20 -13.85 1.35
N ILE A 335 -4.98 -14.50 2.21
CA ILE A 335 -6.42 -14.74 1.99
C ILE A 335 -7.22 -14.28 3.21
N ASP A 336 -7.10 -14.96 4.35
CA ASP A 336 -7.97 -14.71 5.50
C ASP A 336 -7.65 -13.37 6.19
N ASN A 337 -6.37 -13.04 6.32
CA ASN A 337 -5.91 -11.82 6.96
C ASN A 337 -6.34 -10.55 6.22
N PRO A 338 -6.04 -10.38 4.91
CA PRO A 338 -6.51 -9.22 4.17
C PRO A 338 -8.05 -9.17 4.12
N ALA A 339 -8.73 -10.31 4.04
CA ALA A 339 -10.20 -10.33 4.10
C ALA A 339 -10.75 -9.84 5.46
N ARG A 340 -10.13 -10.26 6.58
CA ARG A 340 -10.48 -9.78 7.92
C ARG A 340 -10.21 -8.27 8.06
N LEU A 341 -9.04 -7.80 7.67
CA LEU A 341 -8.70 -6.37 7.69
C LEU A 341 -9.73 -5.56 6.89
N LEU A 342 -9.97 -5.94 5.64
CA LEU A 342 -10.71 -5.12 4.68
C LEU A 342 -12.23 -5.20 4.82
N THR A 343 -12.80 -6.23 5.47
CA THR A 343 -14.27 -6.44 5.48
C THR A 343 -14.91 -6.77 6.82
N ALA A 344 -14.15 -7.20 7.84
CA ALA A 344 -14.70 -7.63 9.12
C ALA A 344 -15.35 -6.49 9.92
#